data_AF-A0A4V2XAW0-F1
#
_entry.id   AF-A0A4V2XAW0-F1
#
_cell.length_a   1.000
_cell.length_b   1.000
_cell.length_c   1.000
_cell.angle_alpha   90.00
_cell.angle_beta   90.00
_cell.angle_gamma   90.00
#
_symmetry.space_group_name_H-M   'P 1'
#
loop_
_entity.id
_entity.type
_entity.pdbx_description
1 polymer ?
#
loop_
_entity_poly.entity_id
_entity_poly.type
_entity_poly.pdbx_seq_one_letter_code
_entity_poly.pdbx_strand_id
1 'polypeptide(L)'
;MTSYKIIGSLLLSSLWLWNCTANQAPETEDVNLMAELQCEARKLKDERFRIANEMQLMEDSLIKSNSPLTAAQRQTNDSIRQVLTEQTGALATRITMAMDSLFEARYQAPEQRDKLDEAVENRLKEICE
;
A
#
# COMPACT_ATOMS: atom_id res chain seq x y z
N MET A 1 78.80 11.93 -10.06
CA MET A 1 78.60 11.93 -11.53
C MET A 1 78.26 10.48 -11.89
N THR A 2 77.05 10.09 -12.32
CA THR A 2 76.07 10.76 -13.18
C THR A 2 74.67 10.22 -12.85
N SER A 3 73.67 11.11 -12.91
CA SER A 3 72.24 10.89 -12.71
C SER A 3 71.60 9.88 -13.67
N TYR A 4 70.50 9.24 -13.27
CA TYR A 4 69.20 9.31 -13.98
C TYR A 4 68.04 8.95 -13.03
N LYS A 5 67.11 9.90 -12.88
CA LYS A 5 65.77 9.74 -12.31
C LYS A 5 64.90 8.98 -13.32
N ILE A 6 64.11 8.00 -12.87
CA ILE A 6 62.81 7.69 -13.49
C ILE A 6 61.76 7.69 -12.37
N ILE A 7 60.88 8.67 -12.50
CA ILE A 7 59.64 8.85 -11.76
C ILE A 7 58.65 7.82 -12.33
N GLY A 8 58.07 7.00 -11.46
CA GLY A 8 57.01 6.05 -11.81
C GLY A 8 55.88 6.13 -10.79
N SER A 9 55.12 7.22 -10.83
CA SER A 9 53.79 7.28 -10.21
C SER A 9 52.84 6.33 -10.93
N LEU A 10 52.21 5.42 -10.20
CA LEU A 10 50.90 4.83 -10.50
C LEU A 10 50.31 4.39 -9.15
N LEU A 11 49.61 5.30 -8.47
CA LEU A 11 48.14 5.34 -8.43
C LEU A 11 47.58 4.04 -7.85
N LEU A 12 47.39 3.97 -6.52
CA LEU A 12 46.07 4.21 -5.90
C LEU A 12 44.93 3.64 -6.74
N SER A 13 44.76 2.31 -6.66
CA SER A 13 43.51 1.63 -7.02
C SER A 13 42.90 1.01 -5.77
N SER A 14 42.81 1.78 -4.68
CA SER A 14 41.72 1.64 -3.71
C SER A 14 40.44 2.13 -4.38
N LEU A 15 39.95 1.38 -5.37
CA LEU A 15 38.64 1.57 -5.99
C LEU A 15 37.58 1.02 -5.03
N TRP A 16 37.19 1.88 -4.09
CA TRP A 16 35.81 2.16 -3.72
C TRP A 16 34.85 0.99 -4.02
N LEU A 17 34.74 0.07 -3.05
CA LEU A 17 33.50 -0.67 -2.79
C LEU A 17 32.45 0.35 -2.31
N TRP A 18 32.04 1.24 -3.22
CA TRP A 18 30.85 2.03 -3.05
C TRP A 18 29.69 1.13 -3.41
N ASN A 19 29.09 0.61 -2.34
CA ASN A 19 27.81 -0.04 -2.35
C ASN A 19 26.77 0.95 -2.90
N CYS A 20 26.70 1.08 -4.23
CA CYS A 20 25.69 1.84 -4.96
C CYS A 20 24.38 1.01 -4.99
N THR A 21 23.76 0.83 -3.83
CA THR A 21 22.41 0.24 -3.73
C THR A 21 21.36 1.27 -3.29
N ALA A 22 21.68 2.56 -3.27
CA ALA A 22 20.74 3.63 -2.90
C ALA A 22 19.76 4.04 -4.02
N ASN A 23 19.89 3.48 -5.23
CA ASN A 23 19.20 3.97 -6.42
C ASN A 23 18.59 2.88 -7.32
N GLN A 24 18.26 1.72 -6.76
CA GLN A 24 17.49 0.72 -7.50
C GLN A 24 16.01 1.09 -7.52
N ALA A 25 15.38 0.93 -8.68
CA ALA A 25 13.94 1.07 -8.82
C ALA A 25 13.24 -0.04 -8.00
N PRO A 26 12.03 0.21 -7.48
CA PRO A 26 11.26 -0.82 -6.81
C PRO A 26 11.02 -2.04 -7.70
N GLU A 27 10.99 -3.24 -7.10
CA GLU A 27 10.66 -4.44 -7.86
C GLU A 27 9.20 -4.40 -8.33
N THR A 28 8.97 -4.74 -9.59
CA THR A 28 7.62 -4.70 -10.19
C THR A 28 6.60 -5.56 -9.44
N GLU A 29 7.03 -6.68 -8.87
CA GLU A 29 6.17 -7.56 -8.06
C GLU A 29 5.70 -6.88 -6.79
N ASP A 30 6.61 -6.21 -6.07
CA ASP A 30 6.30 -5.48 -4.83
C ASP A 30 5.33 -4.32 -5.10
N VAL A 31 5.57 -3.59 -6.19
CA VAL A 31 4.69 -2.50 -6.65
C VAL A 31 3.29 -3.02 -6.97
N ASN A 32 3.20 -4.14 -7.71
CA ASN A 32 1.91 -4.73 -8.06
C ASN A 32 1.16 -5.23 -6.83
N LEU A 33 1.82 -5.96 -5.94
CA LEU A 33 1.22 -6.46 -4.71
C LEU A 33 0.63 -5.32 -3.88
N MET A 34 1.43 -4.28 -3.62
CA MET A 34 0.99 -3.14 -2.82
C MET A 34 -0.13 -2.35 -3.50
N ALA A 35 -0.05 -2.15 -4.82
CA ALA A 35 -1.10 -1.49 -5.58
C ALA A 35 -2.41 -2.29 -5.58
N GLU A 36 -2.37 -3.61 -5.72
CA GLU A 36 -3.56 -4.48 -5.68
C GLU A 36 -4.24 -4.42 -4.31
N LEU A 37 -3.47 -4.52 -3.23
CA LEU A 37 -3.98 -4.43 -1.86
C LEU A 37 -4.60 -3.06 -1.57
N GLN A 38 -3.94 -1.97 -1.99
CA GLN A 38 -4.49 -0.64 -1.84
C GLN A 38 -5.73 -0.43 -2.70
N CYS A 39 -5.80 -1.03 -3.88
CA CYS A 39 -6.99 -0.96 -4.72
C CYS A 39 -8.17 -1.72 -4.10
N GLU A 40 -7.92 -2.91 -3.54
CA GLU A 40 -8.92 -3.65 -2.75
C GLU A 40 -9.46 -2.78 -1.60
N ALA A 41 -8.58 -1.99 -0.96
CA ALA A 41 -8.98 -1.11 0.13
C ALA A 41 -9.84 0.06 -0.34
N ARG A 42 -9.52 0.67 -1.49
CA ARG A 42 -10.34 1.72 -2.12
C ARG A 42 -11.74 1.19 -2.47
N LYS A 43 -11.82 0.03 -3.12
CA LYS A 43 -13.11 -0.61 -3.46
C LYS A 43 -13.94 -0.96 -2.22
N LEU A 44 -13.32 -1.51 -1.18
CA LEU A 44 -14.01 -1.85 0.06
C LEU A 44 -14.52 -0.60 0.79
N LYS A 45 -13.75 0.49 0.76
CA LYS A 45 -14.18 1.79 1.29
C LYS A 45 -15.43 2.28 0.55
N ASP A 46 -15.43 2.26 -0.78
CA ASP A 46 -16.56 2.72 -1.59
C ASP A 46 -17.80 1.86 -1.34
N GLU A 47 -17.65 0.55 -1.24
CA GLU A 47 -18.73 -0.37 -0.94
C GLU A 47 -19.34 -0.10 0.45
N ARG A 48 -18.49 0.14 1.46
CA ARG A 48 -18.94 0.52 2.81
C ARG A 48 -19.75 1.81 2.79
N PHE A 49 -19.30 2.82 2.05
CA PHE A 49 -20.04 4.09 1.93
C PHE A 49 -21.37 3.90 1.20
N ARG A 50 -21.38 3.15 0.10
CA ARG A 50 -22.59 2.83 -0.65
C ARG A 50 -23.63 2.15 0.23
N ILE A 51 -23.24 1.08 0.93
CA ILE A 51 -24.12 0.32 1.82
C ILE A 51 -24.62 1.19 2.98
N ALA A 52 -23.74 1.98 3.61
CA ALA A 52 -24.14 2.86 4.70
C ALA A 52 -25.19 3.87 4.25
N ASN A 53 -25.03 4.44 3.06
CA ASN A 53 -25.99 5.35 2.47
C ASN A 53 -27.33 4.66 2.15
N GLU A 54 -27.30 3.43 1.61
CA GLU A 54 -28.52 2.64 1.37
C GLU A 54 -29.29 2.32 2.65
N MET A 55 -28.58 1.94 3.72
CA MET A 55 -29.19 1.71 5.03
C MET A 55 -29.82 2.99 5.58
N GLN A 56 -29.13 4.12 5.47
CA GLN A 56 -29.65 5.41 5.91
C GLN A 56 -30.89 5.83 5.12
N LEU A 57 -30.87 5.70 3.79
CA LEU A 57 -32.03 6.01 2.94
C LEU A 57 -33.24 5.14 3.28
N MET A 58 -33.03 3.86 3.58
CA MET A 58 -34.07 2.96 4.05
C MET A 58 -34.63 3.44 5.41
N GLU A 59 -33.77 3.75 6.38
CA GLU A 59 -34.17 4.24 7.70
C GLU A 59 -34.97 5.56 7.60
N ASP A 60 -34.51 6.51 6.78
CA ASP A 60 -35.20 7.79 6.54
C ASP A 60 -36.60 7.60 5.94
N SER A 61 -36.76 6.63 5.03
CA SER A 61 -38.06 6.28 4.44
C SER A 61 -39.02 5.68 5.47
N LEU A 62 -38.49 4.83 6.34
CA LEU A 62 -39.25 4.21 7.43
C LEU A 62 -39.70 5.25 8.49
N ILE A 63 -38.82 6.19 8.83
CA ILE A 63 -39.15 7.31 9.71
C ILE A 63 -40.30 8.16 9.12
N LYS A 64 -40.23 8.49 7.81
CA LYS A 64 -41.31 9.24 7.12
C LYS A 64 -42.65 8.52 7.14
N SER A 65 -42.65 7.19 7.22
CA SER A 65 -43.85 6.35 7.28
C SER A 65 -44.23 5.92 8.71
N ASN A 66 -43.59 6.49 9.75
CA ASN A 66 -43.77 6.12 11.15
C ASN A 66 -43.64 4.61 11.42
N SER A 67 -42.81 3.94 10.63
CA SER A 67 -42.59 2.50 10.71
C SER A 67 -41.18 2.23 11.24
N PRO A 68 -40.98 1.32 12.19
CA PRO A 68 -39.65 0.89 12.59
C PRO A 68 -39.09 -0.14 11.61
N LEU A 69 -37.78 -0.37 11.64
CA LEU A 69 -37.19 -1.57 11.04
C LEU A 69 -37.83 -2.82 11.63
N THR A 70 -38.04 -3.84 10.80
CA THR A 70 -38.39 -5.18 11.27
C THR A 70 -37.18 -5.83 11.94
N ALA A 71 -37.42 -6.88 12.75
CA ALA A 71 -36.33 -7.64 13.37
C ALA A 71 -35.40 -8.27 12.32
N ALA A 72 -35.97 -8.79 11.22
CA ALA A 72 -35.21 -9.35 10.11
C ALA A 72 -34.33 -8.30 9.42
N GLN A 73 -34.86 -7.10 9.13
CA GLN A 73 -34.06 -6.03 8.52
C GLN A 73 -32.91 -5.56 9.43
N ARG A 74 -33.15 -5.43 10.75
CA ARG A 74 -32.08 -5.11 11.71
C ARG A 74 -30.98 -6.18 11.68
N GLN A 75 -31.36 -7.45 11.76
CA GLN A 75 -30.40 -8.54 11.73
C GLN A 75 -29.58 -8.57 10.42
N THR A 76 -30.22 -8.31 9.28
CA THR A 76 -29.52 -8.18 8.00
C THR A 76 -28.53 -7.01 8.02
N ASN A 77 -28.94 -5.83 8.49
CA ASN A 77 -28.04 -4.68 8.58
C ASN A 77 -26.85 -4.95 9.49
N ASP A 78 -27.08 -5.56 10.66
CA ASP A 78 -26.02 -5.88 11.61
C ASP A 78 -25.06 -6.94 11.05
N SER A 79 -25.57 -7.97 10.36
CA SER A 79 -24.75 -8.97 9.67
C SER A 79 -23.86 -8.34 8.59
N ILE A 80 -24.42 -7.45 7.76
CA ILE A 80 -23.64 -6.74 6.73
C ILE A 80 -22.54 -5.89 7.37
N ARG A 81 -22.84 -5.15 8.45
CA ARG A 81 -21.85 -4.34 9.18
C ARG A 81 -20.72 -5.21 9.74
N GLN A 82 -21.06 -6.38 10.27
CA GLN A 82 -20.07 -7.32 10.79
C GLN A 82 -19.15 -7.82 9.67
N VAL A 83 -19.70 -8.31 8.55
CA VAL A 83 -18.92 -8.80 7.41
C VAL A 83 -17.96 -7.73 6.88
N LEU A 84 -18.45 -6.50 6.68
CA LEU A 84 -17.61 -5.40 6.19
C LEU A 84 -16.50 -5.04 7.19
N THR A 85 -16.77 -5.15 8.49
CA THR A 85 -15.77 -4.92 9.55
C THR A 85 -14.69 -5.99 9.51
N GLU A 86 -15.08 -7.26 9.41
CA GLU A 86 -14.15 -8.39 9.31
C GLU A 86 -13.28 -8.29 8.05
N GLN A 87 -13.88 -8.01 6.90
CA GLN A 87 -13.15 -7.83 5.63
C GLN A 87 -12.15 -6.67 5.72
N THR A 88 -12.54 -5.55 6.33
CA THR A 88 -11.66 -4.40 6.49
C THR A 88 -10.49 -4.71 7.41
N GLY A 89 -10.74 -5.40 8.53
CA GLY A 89 -9.68 -5.81 9.45
C GLY A 89 -8.71 -6.80 8.80
N ALA A 90 -9.22 -7.77 8.05
CA ALA A 90 -8.41 -8.75 7.33
C ALA A 90 -7.53 -8.08 6.27
N LEU A 91 -8.09 -7.14 5.51
CA LEU A 91 -7.33 -6.40 4.49
C LEU A 91 -6.26 -5.48 5.11
N ALA A 92 -6.60 -4.75 6.18
CA ALA A 92 -5.63 -3.93 6.89
C ALA A 92 -4.46 -4.76 7.44
N THR A 93 -4.75 -5.97 7.93
CA THR A 93 -3.73 -6.92 8.38
C THR A 93 -2.82 -7.34 7.23
N ARG A 94 -3.39 -7.70 6.07
CA ARG A 94 -2.62 -8.08 4.86
C ARG A 94 -1.72 -6.95 4.37
N ILE A 95 -2.24 -5.71 4.31
CA ILE A 95 -1.46 -4.53 3.92
C ILE A 95 -0.29 -4.32 4.89
N THR A 96 -0.56 -4.35 6.20
CA THR A 96 0.47 -4.12 7.22
C THR A 96 1.56 -5.19 7.12
N MET A 97 1.19 -6.47 7.04
CA MET A 97 2.15 -7.56 6.90
C MET A 97 2.98 -7.45 5.62
N ALA A 98 2.38 -7.05 4.51
CA ALA A 98 3.10 -6.85 3.25
C ALA A 98 4.10 -5.69 3.39
N MET A 99 3.68 -4.55 3.94
CA MET A 99 4.56 -3.40 4.16
C MET A 99 5.72 -3.74 5.09
N ASP A 100 5.44 -4.34 6.25
CA ASP A 100 6.47 -4.72 7.23
C ASP A 100 7.48 -5.69 6.60
N SER A 101 7.00 -6.73 5.91
CA SER A 101 7.86 -7.69 5.22
C SER A 101 8.74 -7.03 4.16
N LEU A 102 8.17 -6.14 3.34
CA LEU A 102 8.93 -5.45 2.28
C LEU A 102 9.97 -4.50 2.88
N PHE A 103 9.63 -3.78 3.95
CA PHE A 103 10.51 -2.80 4.59
C PHE A 103 11.65 -3.47 5.36
N GLU A 104 11.39 -4.63 5.97
CA GLU A 104 12.43 -5.43 6.62
C GLU A 104 13.39 -6.05 5.59
N ALA A 105 12.84 -6.62 4.50
CA ALA A 105 13.62 -7.40 3.54
C ALA A 105 14.37 -6.55 2.50
N ARG A 106 13.76 -5.46 2.01
CA ARG A 106 14.22 -4.77 0.77
C ARG A 106 14.27 -3.24 0.90
N TYR A 107 13.25 -2.62 1.47
CA TYR A 107 13.11 -1.14 1.51
C TYR A 107 13.42 -0.58 2.90
N GLN A 108 14.67 -0.75 3.33
CA GLN A 108 15.08 -0.40 4.69
C GLN A 108 15.29 1.12 4.86
N ALA A 109 15.75 1.80 3.82
CA ALA A 109 16.01 3.24 3.85
C ALA A 109 14.75 4.03 3.45
N PRO A 110 14.50 5.21 4.06
CA PRO A 110 13.36 6.07 3.72
C PRO A 110 13.25 6.38 2.22
N GLU A 111 14.37 6.65 1.56
CA GLU A 111 14.39 7.02 0.13
C GLU A 111 13.96 5.85 -0.78
N GLN A 112 14.14 4.61 -0.32
CA GLN A 112 13.66 3.42 -1.04
C GLN A 112 12.15 3.26 -0.87
N ARG A 113 11.62 3.59 0.32
CA ARG A 113 10.19 3.56 0.62
C ARG A 113 9.44 4.63 -0.16
N ASP A 114 9.98 5.84 -0.21
CA ASP A 114 9.40 6.94 -0.98
C ASP A 114 9.27 6.59 -2.48
N LYS A 115 10.29 5.92 -3.04
CA LYS A 115 10.24 5.43 -4.43
C LYS A 115 9.23 4.31 -4.63
N LEU A 116 9.10 3.41 -3.66
CA LEU A 116 8.08 2.36 -3.69
C LEU A 116 6.69 3.00 -3.66
N ASP A 117 6.45 3.95 -2.75
CA ASP A 117 5.18 4.66 -2.62
C ASP A 117 4.84 5.41 -3.91
N GLU A 118 5.79 6.12 -4.51
CA GLU A 118 5.58 6.79 -5.82
C GLU A 118 5.24 5.77 -6.92
N ALA A 119 5.95 4.65 -7.00
CA ALA A 119 5.69 3.62 -7.99
C ALA A 119 4.31 2.96 -7.79
N VAL A 120 3.93 2.70 -6.54
CA VAL A 120 2.61 2.17 -6.17
C VAL A 120 1.50 3.14 -6.54
N GLU A 121 1.65 4.43 -6.25
CA GLU A 121 0.66 5.44 -6.63
C GLU A 121 0.48 5.56 -8.15
N ASN A 122 1.57 5.48 -8.90
CA ASN A 122 1.46 5.45 -10.36
C ASN A 122 0.75 4.19 -10.86
N ARG A 123 1.09 3.02 -10.29
CA ARG A 123 0.42 1.76 -10.64
C ARG A 123 -1.06 1.76 -10.26
N LEU A 124 -1.42 2.38 -9.15
CA LEU A 124 -2.81 2.48 -8.68
C LEU A 124 -3.71 3.20 -9.69
N LYS A 125 -3.22 4.25 -10.34
CA LYS A 125 -3.95 4.95 -11.41
C LYS A 125 -4.25 4.07 -12.61
N GLU A 126 -3.47 3.02 -12.83
CA GLU A 126 -3.66 2.10 -13.96
C GLU A 126 -4.64 0.98 -13.65
N ILE A 127 -4.73 0.55 -12.38
CA ILE A 127 -5.48 -0.66 -12.00
C ILE A 127 -6.73 -0.38 -11.16
N CYS A 128 -6.87 0.85 -10.64
CA CYS A 128 -7.93 1.20 -9.69
C CYS A 128 -8.75 2.43 -10.06
N GLU A 129 -8.30 3.21 -11.04
CA GLU A 129 -9.04 4.32 -11.66
C GLU A 129 -9.50 3.91 -13.07
#